data_AF-A0ABD4TTN2-F1
#
_entry.id   AF-A0ABD4TTN2-F1
#
_cell.length_a   1.000
_cell.length_b   1.000
_cell.length_c   1.000
_cell.angle_alpha   90.00
_cell.angle_beta   90.00
_cell.angle_gamma   90.00
#
_symmetry.space_group_name_H-M   'P 1'
#
loop_
_entity.id
_entity.type
_entity.pdbx_description
1 polymer ?
#
loop_
_entity_poly.entity_id
_entity_poly.type
_entity_poly.pdbx_seq_one_letter_code
_entity_poly.pdbx_strand_id
1 'polypeptide(L)'
;MKKLRTLALALAFPSVMLAQAQIAQAAGIVKNELGMVTVKCQVVENTPGNPIVGFVVGNHPTNLNAAKSDANLYESKFNNAHKRHCYPQRKYRPSGAYDTN
;
A
#
# COMPACT_ATOMS: atom_id res chain seq x y z
N MET A 1 -53.94 26.78 31.42
CA MET A 1 -53.13 25.54 31.50
C MET A 1 -51.84 25.73 30.70
N LYS A 2 -50.83 24.93 31.03
CA LYS A 2 -49.39 25.08 30.77
C LYS A 2 -48.94 25.29 29.31
N LYS A 3 -47.86 26.07 29.18
CA LYS A 3 -46.95 26.26 28.04
C LYS A 3 -46.48 24.92 27.44
N LEU A 4 -46.26 24.85 26.14
CA LEU A 4 -45.13 24.09 25.58
C LEU A 4 -44.54 24.81 24.36
N ARG A 5 -43.26 25.16 24.51
CA ARG A 5 -42.38 25.75 23.52
C ARG A 5 -41.91 24.64 22.59
N THR A 6 -42.06 24.81 21.29
CA THR A 6 -41.45 23.93 20.29
C THR A 6 -39.96 24.26 20.20
N LEU A 7 -39.11 23.41 20.77
CA LEU A 7 -37.65 23.47 20.62
C LEU A 7 -37.21 22.45 19.57
N ALA A 8 -36.36 22.94 18.67
CA ALA A 8 -35.80 22.25 17.52
C ALA A 8 -34.92 21.04 17.88
N LEU A 9 -34.81 20.08 16.96
CA LEU A 9 -33.66 19.19 16.88
C LEU A 9 -33.29 19.00 15.39
N ALA A 10 -32.49 19.94 14.87
CA ALA A 10 -31.80 19.76 13.61
C ALA A 10 -30.65 18.77 13.85
N LEU A 11 -30.77 17.56 13.33
CA LEU A 11 -29.70 16.57 13.33
C LEU A 11 -28.66 16.97 12.29
N ALA A 12 -27.71 17.82 12.70
CA ALA A 12 -26.48 18.02 11.97
C ALA A 12 -25.60 16.77 12.16
N PHE A 13 -25.44 15.97 11.11
CA PHE A 13 -24.39 14.95 11.05
C PHE A 13 -23.12 15.60 10.50
N PRO A 14 -22.07 15.84 11.33
CA PRO A 14 -20.77 16.14 10.80
C PRO A 14 -20.19 14.82 10.28
N SER A 15 -20.31 14.56 8.99
CA SER A 15 -19.55 13.49 8.35
C SER A 15 -18.08 13.90 8.37
N VAL A 16 -17.42 13.53 9.47
CA VAL A 16 -15.99 13.71 9.70
C VAL A 16 -15.25 13.10 8.51
N MET A 17 -14.52 13.98 7.82
CA MET A 17 -13.54 13.65 6.81
C MET A 17 -12.57 12.60 7.37
N LEU A 18 -12.76 11.33 7.03
CA LEU A 18 -11.70 10.33 7.11
C LEU A 18 -10.76 10.55 5.93
N ALA A 19 -9.96 11.61 6.01
CA ALA A 19 -8.72 11.68 5.27
C ALA A 19 -7.85 10.54 5.81
N GLN A 20 -7.83 9.39 5.14
CA GLN A 20 -6.85 8.35 5.40
C GLN A 20 -5.48 8.97 5.20
N ALA A 21 -4.83 9.30 6.31
CA ALA A 21 -3.45 9.73 6.34
C ALA A 21 -2.59 8.58 5.79
N GLN A 22 -2.24 8.65 4.51
CA GLN A 22 -1.17 7.85 3.93
C GLN A 22 0.16 8.45 4.38
N ILE A 23 0.50 8.20 5.65
CA ILE A 23 1.83 8.47 6.17
C ILE A 23 2.74 7.36 5.63
N ALA A 24 3.31 7.57 4.45
CA ALA A 24 4.41 6.77 3.93
C ALA A 24 5.66 7.66 3.89
N GLN A 25 6.24 7.79 5.09
CA GLN A 25 7.64 8.08 5.43
C GLN A 25 8.49 8.81 4.38
N ALA A 26 8.79 10.08 4.68
CA ALA A 26 10.02 10.75 4.24
C ALA A 26 11.26 10.23 5.02
N ALA A 27 11.38 8.91 5.21
CA ALA A 27 12.64 8.30 5.58
C ALA A 27 13.48 8.24 4.30
N GLY A 28 14.73 8.69 4.36
CA GLY A 28 15.60 8.81 3.19
C GLY A 28 15.55 7.58 2.27
N ILE A 29 15.63 7.81 0.96
CA ILE A 29 15.54 6.76 -0.06
C ILE A 29 16.61 5.71 0.21
N VAL A 30 16.19 4.52 0.64
CA VAL A 30 17.10 3.38 0.84
C VAL A 30 17.52 2.85 -0.52
N LYS A 31 18.82 2.96 -0.80
CA LYS A 31 19.45 2.41 -2.00
C LYS A 31 20.04 1.03 -1.72
N ASN A 32 20.07 0.20 -2.74
CA ASN A 32 20.74 -1.09 -2.75
C ASN A 32 22.25 -0.93 -3.06
N GLU A 33 22.98 -2.03 -3.08
CA GLU A 33 24.42 -2.13 -3.43
C GLU A 33 24.77 -1.65 -4.84
N LEU A 34 23.79 -1.50 -5.73
CA LEU A 34 23.95 -0.93 -7.08
C LEU A 34 23.54 0.55 -7.15
N GLY A 35 23.21 1.18 -6.02
CA GLY A 35 22.79 2.58 -5.96
C GLY A 35 21.37 2.85 -6.47
N MET A 36 20.57 1.80 -6.71
CA MET A 36 19.18 1.88 -7.14
C MET A 36 18.21 1.70 -5.96
N VAL A 37 16.96 2.09 -6.17
CA VAL A 37 15.84 1.74 -5.28
C VAL A 37 15.27 0.40 -5.72
N THR A 38 15.40 -0.62 -4.88
CA THR A 38 14.69 -1.90 -5.02
C THR A 38 13.56 -1.94 -4.01
N VAL A 39 12.35 -2.28 -4.43
CA VAL A 39 11.23 -2.55 -3.52
C VAL A 39 10.77 -3.98 -3.66
N LYS A 40 10.52 -4.63 -2.54
CA LYS A 40 9.86 -5.94 -2.47
C LYS A 40 8.47 -5.72 -1.88
N CYS A 41 7.44 -6.06 -2.64
CA CYS A 41 6.06 -5.98 -2.20
C CYS A 41 5.49 -7.37 -1.98
N GLN A 42 4.83 -7.58 -0.83
CA GLN A 42 4.04 -8.75 -0.57
C GLN A 42 2.85 -8.80 -1.53
N VAL A 43 2.55 -10.00 -2.02
CA VAL A 43 1.31 -10.31 -2.73
C VAL A 43 0.51 -11.25 -1.86
N VAL A 44 -0.76 -10.91 -1.65
CA VAL A 44 -1.68 -11.67 -0.81
C VAL A 44 -2.91 -12.08 -1.60
N GLU A 45 -3.42 -13.27 -1.34
CA GLU A 45 -4.68 -13.73 -1.95
C GLU A 45 -5.89 -12.93 -1.43
N ASN A 46 -6.91 -12.76 -2.28
CA ASN A 46 -8.20 -12.18 -1.92
C ASN A 46 -9.10 -13.21 -1.20
N THR A 47 -8.59 -13.80 -0.13
CA THR A 47 -9.30 -14.79 0.70
C THR A 47 -9.24 -14.37 2.17
N PRO A 48 -10.14 -14.88 3.04
CA PRO A 48 -10.09 -14.56 4.46
C PRO A 48 -8.71 -14.85 5.06
N GLY A 49 -8.14 -13.85 5.74
CA GLY A 49 -6.78 -13.92 6.28
C GLY A 49 -5.69 -13.34 5.38
N ASN A 50 -5.96 -13.11 4.09
CA ASN A 50 -5.03 -12.56 3.10
C ASN A 50 -3.64 -13.23 3.17
N PRO A 51 -3.56 -14.56 2.95
CA PRO A 51 -2.28 -15.26 3.04
C PRO A 51 -1.30 -14.73 1.99
N ILE A 52 -0.01 -14.66 2.35
CA ILE A 52 1.04 -14.24 1.43
C ILE A 52 1.29 -15.39 0.47
N VAL A 53 1.11 -15.13 -0.83
CA VAL A 53 1.34 -16.10 -1.91
C VAL A 53 2.62 -15.85 -2.70
N GLY A 54 3.28 -14.72 -2.43
CA GLY A 54 4.57 -14.42 -3.03
C GLY A 54 4.92 -12.95 -2.88
N PHE A 55 5.81 -12.52 -3.75
CA PHE A 55 6.32 -11.16 -3.78
C PHE A 55 6.47 -10.68 -5.22
N VAL A 56 6.25 -9.39 -5.41
CA VAL A 56 6.71 -8.69 -6.62
C VAL A 56 7.84 -7.75 -6.26
N VAL A 57 8.87 -7.73 -7.09
CA VAL A 57 10.00 -6.83 -6.97
C VAL A 57 9.97 -5.84 -8.12
N GLY A 58 10.27 -4.58 -7.80
CA GLY A 58 10.47 -3.54 -8.81
C GLY A 58 11.66 -2.67 -8.46
N ASN A 59 12.22 -2.04 -9.49
CA ASN A 59 13.46 -1.28 -9.40
C ASN A 59 13.33 0.08 -10.07
N HIS A 60 14.01 1.09 -9.52
CA HIS A 60 14.17 2.38 -10.17
C HIS A 60 15.46 3.06 -9.70
N PRO A 61 16.17 3.84 -10.54
CA PRO A 61 17.42 4.47 -10.13
C PRO A 61 17.31 5.34 -8.86
N THR A 62 16.22 6.09 -8.72
CA THR A 62 16.11 7.13 -7.68
C THR A 62 14.73 7.30 -7.03
N ASN A 63 13.69 6.60 -7.50
CA ASN A 63 12.31 6.96 -7.16
C ASN A 63 11.55 5.75 -6.62
N LEU A 64 11.15 5.82 -5.36
CA LEU A 64 10.43 4.75 -4.67
C LEU A 64 9.07 4.44 -5.31
N ASN A 65 8.33 5.45 -5.74
CA ASN A 65 7.01 5.25 -6.35
C ASN A 65 7.14 4.62 -7.73
N ALA A 66 8.13 5.03 -8.53
CA ALA A 66 8.41 4.40 -9.81
C ALA A 66 8.82 2.91 -9.63
N ALA A 67 9.64 2.59 -8.63
CA ALA A 67 9.99 1.19 -8.31
C ALA A 67 8.75 0.38 -7.88
N LYS A 68 7.81 0.98 -7.14
CA LYS A 68 6.53 0.33 -6.79
C LYS A 68 5.62 0.13 -8.01
N SER A 69 5.63 1.05 -8.97
CA SER A 69 4.89 0.92 -10.23
C SER A 69 5.50 -0.16 -11.13
N ASP A 70 6.83 -0.25 -11.19
CA ASP A 70 7.54 -1.33 -11.88
C ASP A 70 7.15 -2.71 -11.30
N ALA A 71 7.09 -2.82 -9.97
CA ALA A 71 6.63 -4.05 -9.31
C ALA A 71 5.18 -4.44 -9.67
N ASN A 72 4.29 -3.47 -9.93
CA ASN A 72 2.89 -3.75 -10.31
C ASN A 72 2.77 -4.50 -11.64
N LEU A 73 3.74 -4.36 -12.54
CA LEU A 73 3.72 -5.04 -13.84
C LEU A 73 3.69 -6.57 -13.70
N TYR A 74 4.11 -7.09 -12.54
CA TYR A 74 4.21 -8.51 -12.25
C TYR A 74 3.11 -9.03 -11.33
N GLU A 75 2.23 -8.18 -10.82
CA GLU A 75 1.13 -8.58 -9.92
C GLU A 75 0.17 -9.56 -10.61
N SER A 76 -0.06 -9.38 -11.91
CA SER A 76 -0.90 -10.26 -12.75
C SER A 76 -0.40 -11.69 -12.88
N LYS A 77 0.83 -11.99 -12.43
CA LYS A 77 1.36 -13.35 -12.35
C LYS A 77 0.74 -14.17 -11.21
N PHE A 78 0.07 -13.51 -10.27
CA PHE A 78 -0.64 -14.14 -9.18
C PHE A 78 -2.15 -14.12 -9.45
N ASN A 79 -2.78 -15.29 -9.37
CA ASN A 79 -4.22 -15.41 -9.58
C ASN A 79 -4.98 -15.01 -8.32
N ASN A 80 -6.06 -14.22 -8.48
CA ASN A 80 -6.92 -13.78 -7.39
C ASN A 80 -6.15 -13.19 -6.18
N ALA A 81 -5.14 -12.37 -6.46
CA ALA A 81 -4.29 -11.79 -5.45
C ALA A 81 -4.13 -10.28 -5.68
N HIS A 82 -3.67 -9.57 -4.64
CA HIS A 82 -3.32 -8.16 -4.74
C HIS A 82 -2.03 -7.83 -4.00
N LYS A 83 -1.37 -6.77 -4.45
CA LYS A 83 -0.19 -6.22 -3.80
C LYS A 83 -0.57 -5.54 -2.48
N ARG A 84 0.20 -5.81 -1.43
CA ARG A 84 0.00 -5.23 -0.10
C ARG A 84 1.21 -4.40 0.33
N HIS A 85 1.96 -4.86 1.34
CA HIS A 85 3.05 -4.08 1.93
C HIS A 85 4.30 -4.12 1.06
N CYS A 86 4.84 -2.95 0.75
CA CYS A 86 6.09 -2.77 0.00
C CYS A 86 7.20 -2.25 0.90
N TYR A 87 8.36 -2.90 0.85
CA TYR A 87 9.53 -2.54 1.65
C TYR A 87 10.74 -2.31 0.76
N PRO A 88 11.49 -1.21 0.94
CA PRO A 88 12.74 -1.03 0.24
C PRO A 88 13.76 -2.08 0.68
N GLN A 89 14.60 -2.52 -0.26
CA GLN A 89 15.60 -3.57 -0.05
C GLN A 89 17.01 -2.97 -0.19
N ARG A 90 17.92 -3.39 0.69
CA ARG A 90 19.36 -3.03 0.58
C ARG A 90 20.14 -3.92 -0.37
N LYS A 91 19.55 -5.04 -0.81
CA LYS A 91 20.10 -5.91 -1.83
C LYS A 91 19.29 -5.81 -3.11
N TYR A 92 19.96 -5.76 -4.24
CA TYR A 92 19.34 -5.75 -5.54
C TYR A 92 18.68 -7.09 -5.78
N ARG A 93 17.48 -7.03 -6.36
CA ARG A 93 16.82 -8.16 -6.99
C ARG A 93 16.22 -7.71 -8.31
N PRO A 94 16.27 -8.53 -9.37
CA PRO A 94 15.61 -8.21 -10.63
C PRO A 94 14.12 -7.92 -10.44
N SER A 95 13.57 -7.09 -11.32
CA SER A 95 12.13 -6.86 -11.33
C SER A 95 11.42 -8.13 -11.77
N GLY A 96 10.35 -8.52 -11.08
CA GLY A 96 9.71 -9.81 -11.32
C GLY A 96 8.71 -10.23 -10.25
N ALA A 97 8.04 -11.35 -10.52
CA ALA A 97 7.25 -12.10 -9.55
C ALA A 97 8.07 -13.26 -8.99
N TYR A 98 7.97 -13.47 -7.68
CA TYR A 98 8.68 -14.50 -6.93
C TYR A 98 7.69 -15.22 -6.03
N ASP A 99 7.81 -16.53 -5.92
CA ASP A 99 7.10 -17.29 -4.89
C ASP A 99 7.68 -16.98 -3.49
N THR A 100 7.19 -17.72 -2.50
CA THR A 100 7.63 -17.57 -1.11
C THR A 100 8.86 -18.41 -0.75
N ASN A 101 9.39 -19.22 -1.68
CA ASN A 101 10.45 -20.21 -1.42
C ASN A 101 11.86 -19.72 -1.83
#